data_AF-A0A517N3D3-F1
#
_entry.id   AF-A0A517N3D3-F1
#
_cell.length_a   1.000
_cell.length_b   1.000
_cell.length_c   1.000
_cell.angle_alpha   90.00
_cell.angle_beta   90.00
_cell.angle_gamma   90.00
#
_symmetry.space_group_name_H-M   'P 1'
#
loop_
_entity.id
_entity.type
_entity.pdbx_description
1 polymer ?
#
loop_
_entity_poly.entity_id
_entity_poly.type
_entity_poly.pdbx_seq_one_letter_code
_entity_poly.pdbx_strand_id
1 'polypeptide(L)'
;MATKTNRYRYEPDFAVPPGATLQETIDQLGIDQRELAERTGLTAKTLNLIINGKAPLTQQTSMLLERVTNVPARIWNNLEAEYREQLARLEAREELAKDIQWLKQVPTKDLIERGFLEETKDKVVLLEQTLSFFRVASVAAWKDGWCEGQFSFKKSSDASCLDCRLATWLRIAEKKAESIEVAAFSKQRFAKAVREARSLTTSSPAEFVPQLVKLFADSGVALCLVPEIKGGKINGAARWISPSKAMIAVNLRGKMNDIFWFTLFHEAGHILNDSKKQTYVDVGYSDDPREESANRFARETLIPKAYEAELSNTKSRVAVLRLADEIGIAPGILVGRLQYERILKFSQLNPLKQRFEWSNGG
;
A
#
# COMPACT_ATOMS: atom_id res chain seq x y z
N MET A 1 8.92 -16.29 -28.23
CA MET A 1 9.31 -14.86 -28.09
C MET A 1 8.10 -14.02 -28.42
N ALA A 2 7.42 -13.45 -27.43
CA ALA A 2 6.28 -12.57 -27.66
C ALA A 2 6.81 -11.14 -27.91
N THR A 3 6.60 -10.63 -29.11
CA THR A 3 6.89 -9.25 -29.50
C THR A 3 6.05 -8.30 -28.64
N LYS A 4 6.71 -7.47 -27.81
CA LYS A 4 6.06 -6.33 -27.14
C LYS A 4 5.61 -5.35 -28.21
N THR A 5 4.34 -5.39 -28.60
CA THR A 5 3.71 -4.37 -29.41
C THR A 5 3.56 -3.12 -28.55
N ASN A 6 4.46 -2.15 -28.69
CA ASN A 6 4.28 -0.82 -28.11
C ASN A 6 3.06 -0.18 -28.78
N ARG A 7 1.91 -0.20 -28.09
CA ARG A 7 0.77 0.65 -28.46
C ARG A 7 1.13 2.07 -28.03
N TYR A 8 1.42 2.94 -28.99
CA TYR A 8 1.56 4.37 -28.70
C TYR A 8 0.20 4.91 -28.30
N ARG A 9 0.07 5.36 -27.05
CA ARG A 9 -1.14 6.01 -26.55
C ARG A 9 -1.18 7.42 -27.14
N TYR A 10 -2.24 7.73 -27.88
CA TYR A 10 -2.49 9.09 -28.36
C TYR A 10 -3.17 9.88 -27.24
N GLU A 11 -2.38 10.61 -26.47
CA GLU A 11 -2.83 11.54 -25.43
C GLU A 11 -2.23 12.92 -25.77
N PRO A 12 -2.93 13.73 -26.59
CA PRO A 12 -2.43 15.06 -26.96
C PRO A 12 -2.32 15.95 -25.72
N ASP A 13 -1.47 16.97 -25.77
CA ASP A 13 -1.32 18.00 -24.73
C ASP A 13 -2.21 19.22 -25.00
N PHE A 14 -3.12 19.11 -25.97
CA PHE A 14 -4.11 20.12 -26.34
C PHE A 14 -5.49 19.48 -26.47
N ALA A 15 -6.54 20.30 -26.33
CA ALA A 15 -7.93 19.90 -26.52
C ALA A 15 -8.48 20.60 -27.77
N VAL A 16 -9.06 19.84 -28.70
CA VAL A 16 -9.68 20.40 -29.92
C VAL A 16 -11.17 20.61 -29.64
N PRO A 17 -11.69 21.85 -29.68
CA PRO A 17 -13.11 22.08 -29.48
C PRO A 17 -13.91 21.50 -30.65
N PRO A 18 -15.10 20.91 -30.40
CA PRO A 18 -15.98 20.40 -31.47
C PRO A 18 -16.39 21.50 -32.45
N GLY A 19 -16.36 22.74 -31.98
CA GLY A 19 -16.57 23.94 -32.74
C GLY A 19 -15.68 24.09 -33.98
N ALA A 20 -14.45 23.58 -33.96
CA ALA A 20 -13.57 23.56 -35.13
C ALA A 20 -14.13 22.64 -36.22
N THR A 21 -14.54 21.41 -35.85
CA THR A 21 -15.19 20.48 -36.77
C THR A 21 -16.53 21.01 -37.27
N LEU A 22 -17.28 21.72 -36.42
CA LEU A 22 -18.53 22.38 -36.83
C LEU A 22 -18.26 23.47 -37.89
N GLN A 23 -17.20 24.28 -37.70
CA GLN A 23 -16.81 25.29 -38.67
C GLN A 23 -16.45 24.68 -40.02
N GLU A 24 -15.60 23.64 -40.02
CA GLU A 24 -15.25 22.90 -41.24
C GLU A 24 -16.48 22.31 -41.95
N THR A 25 -17.45 21.82 -41.17
CA THR A 25 -18.68 21.24 -41.71
C THR A 25 -19.57 22.29 -42.38
N ILE A 26 -19.73 23.47 -41.79
CA ILE A 26 -20.53 24.53 -42.42
C ILE A 26 -19.84 25.17 -43.62
N ASP A 27 -18.51 25.26 -43.60
CA ASP A 27 -17.72 25.73 -44.74
C ASP A 27 -17.90 24.79 -45.96
N GLN A 28 -17.94 23.46 -45.73
CA GLN A 28 -18.23 22.48 -46.77
C GLN A 28 -19.66 22.56 -47.33
N LEU A 29 -20.62 22.96 -46.49
CA LEU A 29 -22.01 23.19 -46.90
C LEU A 29 -22.21 24.54 -47.59
N GLY A 30 -21.19 25.39 -47.61
CA GLY A 30 -21.24 26.74 -48.20
C GLY A 30 -22.14 27.71 -47.43
N ILE A 31 -22.37 27.47 -46.14
CA ILE A 31 -23.18 28.35 -45.28
C ILE A 31 -22.31 29.01 -44.21
N ASP A 32 -22.64 30.23 -43.83
CA ASP A 32 -21.94 30.92 -42.74
C ASP A 32 -22.61 30.67 -41.37
N GLN A 33 -21.97 31.15 -40.30
CA GLN A 33 -22.49 30.99 -38.93
C GLN A 33 -23.84 31.69 -38.72
N ARG A 34 -24.12 32.76 -39.48
CA ARG A 34 -25.38 33.51 -39.36
C ARG A 34 -26.52 32.70 -39.96
N GLU A 35 -26.29 32.12 -41.12
CA GLU A 35 -27.23 31.23 -41.78
C GLU A 35 -27.45 29.95 -40.96
N LEU A 36 -26.39 29.38 -40.36
CA LEU A 36 -26.56 28.27 -39.42
C LEU A 36 -27.44 28.67 -38.22
N ALA A 37 -27.29 29.89 -37.69
CA ALA A 37 -28.10 30.42 -36.59
C ALA A 37 -29.59 30.47 -36.98
N GLU A 38 -29.87 31.04 -38.15
CA GLU A 38 -31.22 31.14 -38.72
C GLU A 38 -31.85 29.75 -38.92
N ARG A 39 -31.10 28.79 -39.49
CA ARG A 39 -31.59 27.41 -39.76
C ARG A 39 -31.82 26.58 -38.50
N THR A 40 -31.02 26.79 -37.45
CA THR A 40 -31.14 26.03 -36.18
C THR A 40 -32.07 26.69 -35.17
N GLY A 41 -32.43 27.96 -35.37
CA GLY A 41 -33.15 28.77 -34.38
C GLY A 41 -32.29 29.17 -33.17
N LEU A 42 -30.97 28.98 -33.24
CA LEU A 42 -30.02 29.40 -32.21
C LEU A 42 -29.59 30.86 -32.44
N THR A 43 -29.08 31.52 -31.40
CA THR A 43 -28.49 32.84 -31.58
C THR A 43 -27.09 32.73 -32.18
N ALA A 44 -26.70 33.69 -33.03
CA ALA A 44 -25.33 33.76 -33.56
C ALA A 44 -24.28 33.84 -32.44
N LYS A 45 -24.62 34.47 -31.31
CA LYS A 45 -23.79 34.50 -30.10
C LYS A 45 -23.56 33.10 -29.54
N THR A 46 -24.60 32.27 -29.45
CA THR A 46 -24.51 30.88 -28.96
C THR A 46 -23.61 30.05 -29.87
N LEU A 47 -23.81 30.13 -31.20
CA LEU A 47 -22.97 29.41 -32.16
C LEU A 47 -21.52 29.87 -32.12
N ASN A 48 -21.26 31.17 -32.00
CA ASN A 48 -19.90 31.68 -31.85
C ASN A 48 -19.21 31.15 -30.58
N LEU A 49 -19.93 31.06 -29.46
CA LEU A 49 -19.38 30.49 -28.22
C LEU A 49 -19.11 28.99 -28.35
N ILE A 50 -19.97 28.24 -29.05
CA ILE A 50 -19.76 26.81 -29.35
C ILE A 50 -18.53 26.63 -30.25
N ILE A 51 -18.42 27.42 -31.31
CA ILE A 51 -17.31 27.34 -32.27
C ILE A 51 -15.97 27.60 -31.59
N ASN A 52 -15.95 28.54 -30.64
CA ASN A 52 -14.77 28.86 -29.83
C ASN A 52 -14.59 27.94 -28.61
N GLY A 53 -15.38 26.87 -28.44
CA GLY A 53 -15.29 25.92 -27.31
C GLY A 53 -15.74 26.46 -25.94
N LYS A 54 -16.20 27.72 -25.88
CA LYS A 54 -16.61 28.41 -24.65
C LYS A 54 -17.98 27.98 -24.14
N ALA A 55 -18.88 27.54 -25.03
CA ALA A 55 -20.17 26.98 -24.66
C ALA A 55 -20.23 25.50 -25.06
N PRO A 56 -20.87 24.63 -24.25
CA PRO A 56 -20.98 23.22 -24.57
C PRO A 56 -22.01 22.94 -25.66
N LEU A 57 -21.73 21.94 -26.49
CA LEU A 57 -22.74 21.29 -27.32
C LEU A 57 -23.64 20.42 -26.46
N THR A 58 -24.84 20.91 -26.17
CA THR A 58 -25.87 20.10 -25.49
C THR A 58 -26.46 19.06 -26.44
N GLN A 59 -27.08 18.01 -25.90
CA GLN A 59 -27.74 16.99 -26.72
C GLN A 59 -28.82 17.59 -27.63
N GLN A 60 -29.56 18.60 -27.13
CA GLN A 60 -30.57 19.32 -27.91
C GLN A 60 -29.92 20.11 -29.06
N THR A 61 -28.82 20.81 -28.79
CA THR A 61 -28.04 21.53 -29.81
C THR A 61 -27.54 20.57 -30.89
N SER A 62 -27.01 19.41 -30.51
CA SER A 62 -26.54 18.39 -31.44
C SER A 62 -27.65 17.85 -32.35
N MET A 63 -28.88 17.69 -31.83
CA MET A 63 -30.05 17.29 -32.64
C MET A 63 -30.47 18.39 -33.63
N LEU A 64 -30.35 19.66 -33.27
CA LEU A 64 -30.59 20.78 -34.19
C LEU A 64 -29.53 20.82 -35.29
N LEU A 65 -28.25 20.67 -34.93
CA LEU A 65 -27.15 20.62 -35.88
C LEU A 65 -27.25 19.44 -36.85
N GLU A 66 -27.69 18.27 -36.38
CA GLU A 66 -27.91 17.10 -37.24
C GLU A 66 -28.87 17.40 -38.40
N ARG A 67 -29.97 18.12 -38.12
CA ARG A 67 -30.96 18.48 -39.14
C ARG A 67 -30.42 19.41 -40.22
N VAL A 68 -29.40 20.23 -39.90
CA VAL A 68 -28.82 21.20 -40.84
C VAL A 68 -27.58 20.66 -41.52
N THR A 69 -26.72 19.94 -40.79
CA THR A 69 -25.42 19.44 -41.25
C THR A 69 -25.48 18.03 -41.83
N ASN A 70 -26.57 17.29 -41.57
CA ASN A 70 -26.70 15.87 -41.85
C ASN A 70 -25.61 14.99 -41.17
N VAL A 71 -24.88 15.56 -40.19
CA VAL A 71 -23.95 14.83 -39.33
C VAL A 71 -24.71 14.36 -38.09
N PRO A 72 -24.74 13.04 -37.79
CA PRO A 72 -25.52 12.51 -36.68
C PRO A 72 -25.19 13.18 -35.34
N ALA A 73 -26.19 13.50 -34.52
CA ALA A 73 -26.03 14.15 -33.21
C ALA A 73 -25.07 13.40 -32.28
N ARG A 74 -24.99 12.07 -32.42
CA ARG A 74 -24.03 11.24 -31.68
C ARG A 74 -22.58 11.62 -31.93
N ILE A 75 -22.23 12.06 -33.14
CA ILE A 75 -20.87 12.46 -33.48
C ILE A 75 -20.51 13.76 -32.74
N TRP A 76 -21.39 14.75 -32.77
CA TRP A 76 -21.23 16.00 -32.03
C TRP A 76 -21.11 15.78 -30.52
N ASN A 77 -21.97 14.92 -29.96
CA ASN A 77 -21.93 14.57 -28.54
C ASN A 77 -20.63 13.88 -28.15
N ASN A 78 -20.09 12.99 -29.00
CA ASN A 78 -18.83 12.32 -28.75
C ASN A 78 -17.66 13.32 -28.79
N LEU A 79 -17.62 14.20 -29.79
CA LEU A 79 -16.60 15.25 -29.88
C LEU A 79 -16.63 16.16 -28.63
N GLU A 80 -17.82 16.56 -28.17
CA GLU A 80 -17.96 17.36 -26.95
C GLU A 80 -17.48 16.61 -25.72
N ALA A 81 -17.84 15.33 -25.57
CA ALA A 81 -17.40 14.52 -24.45
C ALA A 81 -15.87 14.37 -24.43
N GLU A 82 -15.25 14.05 -25.56
CA GLU A 82 -13.80 13.93 -25.71
C GLU A 82 -13.09 15.26 -25.40
N TYR A 83 -13.61 16.38 -25.93
CA TYR A 83 -13.06 17.71 -25.66
C TYR A 83 -13.10 18.08 -24.18
N ARG A 84 -14.25 17.86 -23.52
CA ARG A 84 -14.43 18.18 -22.10
C ARG A 84 -13.60 17.28 -21.20
N GLU A 85 -13.51 15.99 -21.52
CA GLU A 85 -12.61 15.07 -20.82
C GLU A 85 -11.16 15.54 -20.93
N GLN A 86 -10.72 15.91 -22.14
CA GLN A 86 -9.36 16.37 -22.38
C GLN A 86 -9.04 17.67 -21.64
N LEU A 87 -9.96 18.65 -21.63
CA LEU A 87 -9.81 19.86 -20.82
C LEU A 87 -9.65 19.53 -19.33
N ALA A 88 -10.52 18.67 -18.80
CA ALA A 88 -10.46 18.26 -17.40
C ALA A 88 -9.14 17.53 -17.06
N ARG A 89 -8.61 16.71 -17.97
CA ARG A 89 -7.30 16.07 -17.83
C ARG A 89 -6.17 17.09 -17.80
N LEU A 90 -6.19 18.10 -18.68
CA LEU A 90 -5.18 19.17 -18.70
C LEU A 90 -5.21 19.98 -17.41
N GLU A 91 -6.38 20.40 -16.94
CA GLU A 91 -6.55 21.12 -15.67
C GLU A 91 -6.09 20.28 -14.47
N ALA A 92 -6.48 19.00 -14.41
CA ALA A 92 -6.03 18.08 -13.35
C ALA A 92 -4.51 17.90 -13.36
N ARG A 93 -3.90 17.82 -14.54
CA ARG A 93 -2.45 17.71 -14.71
C ARG A 93 -1.73 18.96 -14.22
N GLU A 94 -2.27 20.15 -14.51
CA GLU A 94 -1.74 21.43 -13.99
C GLU A 94 -1.84 21.51 -12.47
N GLU A 95 -2.95 21.04 -11.89
CA GLU A 95 -3.12 21.00 -10.44
C GLU A 95 -2.11 20.05 -9.79
N LEU A 96 -1.99 18.83 -10.31
CA LEU A 96 -1.02 17.84 -9.83
C LEU A 96 0.43 18.31 -9.97
N ALA A 97 0.74 19.10 -11.01
CA ALA A 97 2.08 19.64 -11.21
C ALA A 97 2.57 20.49 -10.02
N LYS A 98 1.66 21.10 -9.26
CA LYS A 98 1.97 21.88 -8.05
C LYS A 98 2.54 21.01 -6.93
N ASP A 99 2.16 19.73 -6.88
CA ASP A 99 2.51 18.79 -5.82
C ASP A 99 3.70 17.87 -6.14
N ILE A 100 4.35 18.05 -7.30
CA ILE A 100 5.50 17.22 -7.74
C ILE A 100 6.60 17.10 -6.67
N GLN A 101 6.81 18.13 -5.84
CA GLN A 101 7.84 18.10 -4.80
C GLN A 101 7.62 16.99 -3.77
N TRP A 102 6.38 16.53 -3.54
CA TRP A 102 6.07 15.44 -2.64
C TRP A 102 6.74 14.12 -3.05
N LEU A 103 6.96 13.90 -4.36
CA LEU A 103 7.67 12.73 -4.88
C LEU A 103 9.08 12.54 -4.30
N LYS A 104 9.72 13.62 -3.82
CA LYS A 104 11.04 13.54 -3.17
C LYS A 104 11.01 12.81 -1.83
N GLN A 105 9.85 12.77 -1.18
CA GLN A 105 9.66 12.11 0.12
C GLN A 105 9.33 10.63 -0.06
N VAL A 106 8.68 10.27 -1.18
CA VAL A 106 8.29 8.91 -1.50
C VAL A 106 9.48 8.15 -2.13
N PRO A 107 9.76 6.90 -1.72
CA PRO A 107 10.79 6.04 -2.30
C PRO A 107 10.38 5.50 -3.70
N THR A 108 10.13 6.39 -4.65
CA THR A 108 9.66 6.05 -6.01
C THR A 108 10.63 5.14 -6.77
N LYS A 109 11.94 5.31 -6.57
CA LYS A 109 12.96 4.42 -7.18
C LYS A 109 12.80 2.98 -6.71
N ASP A 110 12.68 2.74 -5.40
CA ASP A 110 12.42 1.40 -4.86
C ASP A 110 11.11 0.82 -5.40
N LEU A 111 10.07 1.64 -5.55
CA LEU A 111 8.79 1.21 -6.11
C LEU A 111 8.88 0.81 -7.59
N ILE A 112 9.64 1.55 -8.40
CA ILE A 112 9.91 1.21 -9.80
C ILE A 112 10.74 -0.08 -9.88
N GLU A 113 11.82 -0.20 -9.11
CA GLU A 113 12.68 -1.38 -9.07
C GLU A 113 11.91 -2.65 -8.67
N ARG A 114 10.90 -2.51 -7.81
CA ARG A 114 10.02 -3.60 -7.37
C ARG A 114 8.78 -3.81 -8.25
N GLY A 115 8.65 -3.06 -9.35
CA GLY A 115 7.56 -3.19 -10.32
C GLY A 115 6.19 -2.70 -9.85
N PHE A 116 6.14 -1.86 -8.80
CA PHE A 116 4.90 -1.22 -8.35
C PHE A 116 4.54 0.04 -9.14
N LEU A 117 5.52 0.67 -9.79
CA LEU A 117 5.36 1.83 -10.65
C LEU A 117 6.11 1.56 -11.98
N GLU A 118 5.61 2.14 -13.06
CA GLU A 118 6.26 2.12 -14.36
C GLU A 118 7.29 3.27 -14.44
N GLU A 119 8.46 3.00 -15.00
CA GLU A 119 9.49 4.01 -15.19
C GLU A 119 9.03 5.06 -16.22
N THR A 120 9.09 6.34 -15.83
CA THR A 120 8.71 7.46 -16.70
C THR A 120 9.59 8.67 -16.44
N LYS A 121 9.82 9.47 -17.50
CA LYS A 121 10.49 10.77 -17.41
C LYS A 121 9.53 11.89 -16.99
N ASP A 122 8.23 11.65 -17.13
CA ASP A 122 7.18 12.61 -16.79
C ASP A 122 6.84 12.54 -15.30
N LYS A 123 7.14 13.62 -14.58
CA LYS A 123 6.93 13.69 -13.13
C LYS A 123 5.45 13.75 -12.75
N VAL A 124 4.57 14.28 -13.60
CA VAL A 124 3.14 14.31 -13.27
C VAL A 124 2.57 12.91 -13.39
N VAL A 125 2.93 12.17 -14.44
CA VAL A 125 2.56 10.75 -14.58
C VAL A 125 3.12 9.92 -13.42
N LEU A 126 4.36 10.16 -13.00
CA LEU A 126 4.92 9.48 -11.82
C LEU A 126 4.13 9.79 -10.54
N LEU A 127 3.66 11.04 -10.38
CA LEU A 127 2.81 11.45 -9.26
C LEU A 127 1.45 10.74 -9.30
N GLU A 128 0.79 10.70 -10.46
CA GLU A 128 -0.49 9.98 -10.65
C GLU A 128 -0.35 8.49 -10.30
N GLN A 129 0.69 7.84 -10.81
CA GLN A 129 0.96 6.43 -10.48
C GLN A 129 1.21 6.25 -8.98
N THR A 130 1.93 7.19 -8.33
CA THR A 130 2.20 7.14 -6.89
C THR A 130 0.91 7.31 -6.07
N LEU A 131 0.05 8.27 -6.44
CA LEU A 131 -1.25 8.48 -5.79
C LEU A 131 -2.16 7.25 -5.96
N SER A 132 -2.19 6.66 -7.16
CA SER A 132 -2.90 5.41 -7.46
C SER A 132 -2.37 4.23 -6.63
N PHE A 133 -1.05 4.11 -6.48
CA PHE A 133 -0.42 3.10 -5.62
C PHE A 133 -0.93 3.20 -4.18
N PHE A 134 -1.03 4.41 -3.63
CA PHE A 134 -1.58 4.68 -2.30
C PHE A 134 -3.12 4.69 -2.23
N ARG A 135 -3.83 4.59 -3.35
CA ARG A 135 -5.30 4.70 -3.47
C ARG A 135 -5.87 6.01 -2.92
N VAL A 136 -5.23 7.13 -3.26
CA VAL A 136 -5.64 8.48 -2.85
C VAL A 136 -5.82 9.37 -4.07
N ALA A 137 -6.73 10.34 -3.98
CA ALA A 137 -7.04 11.25 -5.10
C ALA A 137 -6.04 12.41 -5.22
N SER A 138 -5.37 12.79 -4.12
CA SER A 138 -4.43 13.92 -4.08
C SER A 138 -3.42 13.78 -2.95
N VAL A 139 -2.37 14.60 -2.97
CA VAL A 139 -1.39 14.66 -1.87
C VAL A 139 -2.03 15.20 -0.60
N ALA A 140 -2.98 16.13 -0.70
CA ALA A 140 -3.77 16.60 0.45
C ALA A 140 -4.56 15.45 1.08
N ALA A 141 -5.31 14.68 0.29
CA ALA A 141 -6.06 13.52 0.79
C ALA A 141 -5.14 12.45 1.42
N TRP A 142 -3.93 12.28 0.86
CA TRP A 142 -2.91 11.43 1.48
C TRP A 142 -2.50 11.95 2.85
N LYS A 143 -2.19 13.24 2.96
CA LYS A 143 -1.82 13.89 4.23
C LYS A 143 -2.94 13.77 5.25
N ASP A 144 -4.18 14.08 4.89
CA ASP A 144 -5.31 14.02 5.81
C ASP A 144 -5.57 12.57 6.27
N GLY A 145 -5.53 11.61 5.35
CA GLY A 145 -5.74 10.19 5.66
C GLY A 145 -4.65 9.59 6.56
N TRP A 146 -3.39 9.97 6.36
CA TRP A 146 -2.24 9.48 7.12
C TRP A 146 -2.00 10.26 8.42
N CYS A 147 -2.24 11.56 8.44
CA CYS A 147 -2.02 12.44 9.60
C CYS A 147 -3.23 12.45 10.56
N GLU A 148 -4.46 12.43 10.04
CA GLU A 148 -5.67 12.70 10.84
C GLU A 148 -6.63 11.49 10.95
N GLY A 149 -6.46 10.44 10.13
CA GLY A 149 -7.50 9.44 9.89
C GLY A 149 -7.11 7.95 9.88
N GLN A 150 -7.55 7.27 8.80
CA GLN A 150 -7.75 5.80 8.60
C GLN A 150 -6.54 4.90 8.91
N PHE A 151 -5.36 5.48 9.06
CA PHE A 151 -4.15 4.75 9.37
C PHE A 151 -3.61 5.04 10.77
N SER A 152 -4.33 5.81 11.59
CA SER A 152 -4.10 6.11 13.03
C SER A 152 -2.70 5.74 13.53
N PHE A 153 -1.69 6.38 12.95
CA PHE A 153 -0.32 6.35 13.45
C PHE A 153 -0.28 7.24 14.68
N LYS A 154 -0.90 6.79 15.77
CA LYS A 154 -0.71 7.45 17.06
C LYS A 154 0.66 7.06 17.57
N LYS A 155 1.69 7.66 16.97
CA LYS A 155 2.99 7.83 17.61
C LYS A 155 3.11 9.26 18.12
N SER A 156 3.77 9.36 19.28
CA SER A 156 4.21 10.54 20.03
C SER A 156 4.17 11.88 19.28
N SER A 157 3.78 12.92 20.01
CA SER A 157 3.64 14.35 19.68
C SER A 157 4.77 15.07 18.92
N ASP A 158 5.78 14.36 18.42
CA ASP A 158 6.81 14.89 17.54
C ASP A 158 6.37 14.73 16.08
N ALA A 159 6.46 15.84 15.33
CA ALA A 159 5.99 16.09 13.97
C ALA A 159 6.57 15.18 12.83
N SER A 160 6.87 13.92 13.12
CA SER A 160 7.39 12.90 12.21
C SER A 160 6.32 11.97 11.63
N CYS A 161 5.02 12.34 11.70
CA CYS A 161 3.89 11.51 11.25
C CYS A 161 3.82 11.26 9.73
N LEU A 162 4.75 11.83 8.96
CA LEU A 162 4.80 11.81 7.49
C LEU A 162 5.95 10.94 6.94
N ASP A 163 6.26 9.80 7.56
CA ASP A 163 7.24 8.89 6.97
C ASP A 163 6.64 8.16 5.76
N CYS A 164 6.81 8.75 4.57
CA CYS A 164 6.42 8.16 3.30
C CYS A 164 7.06 6.78 3.07
N ARG A 165 8.18 6.45 3.72
CA ARG A 165 8.81 5.12 3.62
C ARG A 165 8.02 4.08 4.41
N LEU A 166 7.59 4.44 5.62
CA LEU A 166 6.64 3.63 6.40
C LEU A 166 5.35 3.43 5.64
N ALA A 167 4.81 4.51 5.07
CA ALA A 167 3.60 4.41 4.28
C ALA A 167 3.74 3.46 3.09
N THR A 168 4.86 3.57 2.39
CA THR A 168 5.17 2.71 1.27
C THR A 168 5.26 1.25 1.69
N TRP A 169 6.01 0.95 2.75
CA TRP A 169 6.18 -0.43 3.23
C TRP A 169 4.84 -1.07 3.63
N LEU A 170 4.00 -0.33 4.35
CA LEU A 170 2.65 -0.80 4.72
C LEU A 170 1.77 -1.02 3.50
N ARG A 171 1.80 -0.11 2.52
CA ARG A 171 1.00 -0.25 1.31
C ARG A 171 1.44 -1.47 0.47
N ILE A 172 2.74 -1.76 0.42
CA ILE A 172 3.26 -2.99 -0.18
C ILE A 172 2.71 -4.22 0.56
N ALA A 173 2.74 -4.21 1.89
CA ALA A 173 2.21 -5.29 2.70
C ALA A 173 0.71 -5.50 2.47
N GLU A 174 -0.08 -4.43 2.40
CA GLU A 174 -1.51 -4.49 2.10
C GLU A 174 -1.78 -5.10 0.72
N LYS A 175 -1.06 -4.66 -0.32
CA LYS A 175 -1.20 -5.24 -1.67
C LYS A 175 -0.85 -6.73 -1.67
N LYS A 176 0.18 -7.15 -0.93
CA LYS A 176 0.55 -8.57 -0.78
C LYS A 176 -0.54 -9.33 -0.03
N ALA A 177 -1.06 -8.77 1.05
CA ALA A 177 -2.14 -9.37 1.82
C ALA A 177 -3.41 -9.53 0.99
N GLU A 178 -3.77 -8.53 0.17
CA GLU A 178 -4.90 -8.59 -0.77
C GLU A 178 -4.80 -9.79 -1.71
N SER A 179 -3.60 -10.10 -2.23
CA SER A 179 -3.37 -11.25 -3.13
C SER A 179 -3.34 -12.63 -2.46
N ILE A 180 -3.19 -12.71 -1.13
CA ILE A 180 -3.14 -13.99 -0.41
C ILE A 180 -4.57 -14.42 -0.09
N GLU A 181 -4.99 -15.56 -0.63
CA GLU A 181 -6.26 -16.17 -0.26
C GLU A 181 -6.21 -16.73 1.18
N VAL A 182 -7.24 -16.42 1.96
CA VAL A 182 -7.35 -16.85 3.36
C VAL A 182 -8.79 -17.25 3.69
N ALA A 183 -8.96 -18.10 4.70
CA ALA A 183 -10.28 -18.43 5.24
C ALA A 183 -10.91 -17.21 5.97
N ALA A 184 -12.19 -17.28 6.31
CA ALA A 184 -12.78 -16.28 7.21
C ALA A 184 -12.13 -16.33 8.60
N PHE A 185 -11.77 -15.15 9.13
CA PHE A 185 -11.06 -15.05 10.41
C PHE A 185 -11.78 -15.77 11.55
N SER A 186 -11.01 -16.58 12.28
CA SER A 186 -11.46 -17.20 13.53
C SER A 186 -10.41 -17.03 14.61
N LYS A 187 -10.75 -16.31 15.67
CA LYS A 187 -9.87 -16.08 16.83
C LYS A 187 -9.39 -17.39 17.44
N GLN A 188 -10.27 -18.40 17.53
CA GLN A 188 -9.94 -19.72 18.07
C GLN A 188 -8.93 -20.47 17.17
N ARG A 189 -9.17 -20.50 15.85
CA ARG A 189 -8.23 -21.13 14.90
C ARG A 189 -6.90 -20.39 14.89
N PHE A 190 -6.90 -19.07 14.92
CA PHE A 190 -5.67 -18.28 14.90
C PHE A 190 -4.87 -18.48 16.20
N ALA A 191 -5.51 -18.49 17.37
CA ALA A 191 -4.83 -18.80 18.62
C ALA A 191 -4.23 -20.22 18.65
N LYS A 192 -4.84 -21.18 17.96
CA LYS A 192 -4.25 -22.52 17.76
C LYS A 192 -3.06 -22.46 16.80
N ALA A 193 -3.21 -21.79 15.66
CA ALA A 193 -2.16 -21.59 14.67
C ALA A 193 -0.91 -20.90 15.25
N VAL A 194 -1.09 -19.91 16.13
CA VAL A 194 0.01 -19.23 16.83
C VAL A 194 0.75 -20.19 17.77
N ARG A 195 0.03 -21.07 18.48
CA ARG A 195 0.66 -22.11 19.33
C ARG A 195 1.44 -23.12 18.48
N GLU A 196 0.89 -23.54 17.34
CA GLU A 196 1.58 -24.44 16.40
C GLU A 196 2.79 -23.76 15.73
N ALA A 197 2.71 -22.45 15.45
CA ALA A 197 3.83 -21.68 14.90
C ALA A 197 5.05 -21.67 15.83
N ARG A 198 4.84 -21.77 17.15
CA ARG A 198 5.93 -21.80 18.15
C ARG A 198 6.86 -22.99 17.97
N SER A 199 6.32 -24.17 17.65
CA SER A 199 7.15 -25.37 17.41
C SER A 199 7.96 -25.27 16.13
N LEU A 200 7.60 -24.38 15.20
CA LEU A 200 8.35 -24.18 13.96
C LEU A 200 9.62 -23.34 14.15
N THR A 201 9.84 -22.77 15.34
CA THR A 201 11.01 -21.92 15.60
C THR A 201 12.34 -22.65 15.41
N THR A 202 12.37 -23.97 15.64
CA THR A 202 13.55 -24.83 15.51
C THR A 202 13.78 -25.35 14.08
N SER A 203 12.81 -25.18 13.18
CA SER A 203 12.89 -25.64 11.79
C SER A 203 13.61 -24.64 10.90
N SER A 204 14.03 -25.08 9.71
CA SER A 204 14.67 -24.18 8.74
C SER A 204 13.66 -23.24 8.07
N PRO A 205 14.07 -22.07 7.55
CA PRO A 205 13.19 -21.16 6.81
C PRO A 205 12.44 -21.80 5.64
N ALA A 206 13.08 -22.74 4.94
CA ALA A 206 12.46 -23.46 3.83
C ALA A 206 11.27 -24.33 4.29
N GLU A 207 11.28 -24.79 5.53
CA GLU A 207 10.23 -25.63 6.12
C GLU A 207 9.18 -24.80 6.84
N PHE A 208 9.58 -23.85 7.68
CA PHE A 208 8.61 -23.13 8.51
C PHE A 208 7.85 -22.06 7.73
N VAL A 209 8.43 -21.40 6.73
CA VAL A 209 7.75 -20.29 6.02
C VAL A 209 6.48 -20.78 5.31
N PRO A 210 6.51 -21.86 4.49
CA PRO A 210 5.29 -22.37 3.86
C PRO A 210 4.24 -22.84 4.86
N GLN A 211 4.67 -23.50 5.95
CA GLN A 211 3.78 -23.98 7.00
C GLN A 211 3.12 -22.82 7.74
N LEU A 212 3.88 -21.79 8.09
CA LEU A 212 3.40 -20.63 8.81
C LEU A 212 2.40 -19.82 7.97
N VAL A 213 2.71 -19.60 6.68
CA VAL A 213 1.78 -18.95 5.73
C VAL A 213 0.45 -19.72 5.67
N LYS A 214 0.52 -21.05 5.56
CA LYS A 214 -0.68 -21.90 5.51
C LYS A 214 -1.49 -21.84 6.81
N LEU A 215 -0.84 -22.03 7.97
CA LEU A 215 -1.48 -21.99 9.28
C LEU A 215 -2.24 -20.68 9.51
N PHE A 216 -1.62 -19.56 9.13
CA PHE A 216 -2.22 -18.24 9.29
C PHE A 216 -3.36 -18.04 8.29
N ALA A 217 -3.17 -18.43 7.02
CA ALA A 217 -4.20 -18.34 5.99
C ALA A 217 -5.46 -19.15 6.35
N ASP A 218 -5.30 -20.38 6.86
CA ASP A 218 -6.40 -21.25 7.31
C ASP A 218 -7.19 -20.67 8.50
N SER A 219 -6.61 -19.69 9.19
CA SER A 219 -7.24 -18.97 10.30
C SER A 219 -7.77 -17.57 9.95
N GLY A 220 -7.59 -17.14 8.69
CA GLY A 220 -8.01 -15.85 8.16
C GLY A 220 -7.02 -14.70 8.37
N VAL A 221 -5.73 -15.03 8.47
CA VAL A 221 -4.63 -14.07 8.62
C VAL A 221 -3.66 -14.22 7.44
N ALA A 222 -3.46 -13.15 6.67
CA ALA A 222 -2.47 -13.11 5.61
C ALA A 222 -1.10 -12.74 6.18
N LEU A 223 -0.18 -13.69 6.23
CA LEU A 223 1.21 -13.43 6.61
C LEU A 223 2.01 -12.89 5.41
N CYS A 224 2.49 -11.66 5.54
CA CYS A 224 3.23 -10.94 4.52
C CYS A 224 4.67 -10.73 4.95
N LEU A 225 5.59 -11.51 4.37
CA LEU A 225 7.03 -11.21 4.47
C LEU A 225 7.35 -10.12 3.46
N VAL A 226 7.71 -8.91 3.92
CA VAL A 226 7.95 -7.75 3.05
C VAL A 226 9.35 -7.18 3.32
N PRO A 227 10.24 -7.14 2.30
CA PRO A 227 11.53 -6.47 2.43
C PRO A 227 11.34 -5.00 2.81
N GLU A 228 12.16 -4.52 3.74
CA GLU A 228 12.15 -3.11 4.14
C GLU A 228 12.21 -2.14 2.95
N ILE A 229 11.81 -0.90 3.21
CA ILE A 229 12.20 0.24 2.40
C ILE A 229 13.46 0.84 3.03
N LYS A 230 14.47 1.16 2.22
CA LYS A 230 15.76 1.70 2.70
C LYS A 230 15.51 2.90 3.63
N GLY A 231 15.99 2.79 4.87
CA GLY A 231 15.89 3.82 5.91
C GLY A 231 14.51 3.96 6.58
N GLY A 232 13.52 3.11 6.24
CA GLY A 232 12.33 2.92 7.07
C GLY A 232 12.67 2.02 8.26
N LYS A 233 12.44 2.51 9.49
CA LYS A 233 12.70 1.75 10.72
C LYS A 233 11.44 1.01 11.15
N ILE A 234 11.17 -0.15 10.54
CA ILE A 234 9.93 -0.89 10.74
C ILE A 234 10.23 -2.36 10.95
N ASN A 235 9.69 -2.88 12.04
CA ASN A 235 9.87 -4.27 12.40
C ASN A 235 8.73 -5.14 11.87
N GLY A 236 7.50 -4.71 12.10
CA GLY A 236 6.29 -5.41 11.75
C GLY A 236 5.07 -4.48 11.78
N ALA A 237 3.95 -5.01 11.32
CA ALA A 237 2.64 -4.38 11.44
C ALA A 237 1.53 -5.43 11.44
N ALA A 238 0.45 -5.13 12.16
CA ALA A 238 -0.76 -5.92 12.22
C ALA A 238 -1.96 -5.05 11.87
N ARG A 239 -2.80 -5.51 10.94
CA ARG A 239 -3.97 -4.74 10.50
C ARG A 239 -5.12 -5.64 10.05
N TRP A 240 -6.34 -5.16 10.24
CA TRP A 240 -7.52 -5.73 9.57
C TRP A 240 -7.68 -5.14 8.17
N ILE A 241 -7.60 -5.99 7.14
CA ILE A 241 -7.83 -5.62 5.74
C ILE A 241 -9.33 -5.60 5.43
N SER A 242 -10.07 -6.51 6.06
CA SER A 242 -11.54 -6.55 6.06
C SER A 242 -12.05 -7.07 7.41
N PRO A 243 -13.36 -7.03 7.69
CA PRO A 243 -13.91 -7.59 8.94
C PRO A 243 -13.60 -9.08 9.18
N SER A 244 -13.26 -9.82 8.11
CA SER A 244 -12.99 -11.26 8.11
C SER A 244 -11.55 -11.63 7.72
N LYS A 245 -10.68 -10.64 7.42
CA LYS A 245 -9.29 -10.88 6.98
C LYS A 245 -8.33 -9.95 7.71
N ALA A 246 -7.41 -10.52 8.47
CA ALA A 246 -6.31 -9.80 9.07
C ALA A 246 -5.03 -9.96 8.24
N MET A 247 -4.09 -9.05 8.44
CA MET A 247 -2.75 -9.04 7.87
C MET A 247 -1.76 -8.96 9.03
N ILE A 248 -0.71 -9.78 8.95
CA ILE A 248 0.51 -9.61 9.71
C ILE A 248 1.63 -9.41 8.70
N ALA A 249 2.30 -8.28 8.77
CA ALA A 249 3.44 -7.95 7.94
C ALA A 249 4.70 -7.95 8.80
N VAL A 250 5.75 -8.62 8.33
CA VAL A 250 7.03 -8.63 9.03
C VAL A 250 8.16 -8.37 8.06
N ASN A 251 9.11 -7.55 8.50
CA ASN A 251 10.33 -7.26 7.78
C ASN A 251 11.44 -8.23 8.22
N LEU A 252 12.20 -8.79 7.26
CA LEU A 252 13.31 -9.71 7.53
C LEU A 252 14.69 -9.02 7.61
N ARG A 253 14.81 -7.72 7.29
CA ARG A 253 16.13 -7.07 7.13
C ARG A 253 16.94 -7.08 8.42
N GLY A 254 18.12 -7.72 8.37
CA GLY A 254 19.10 -7.71 9.46
C GLY A 254 18.62 -8.38 10.74
N LYS A 255 17.47 -9.07 10.70
CA LYS A 255 16.91 -9.70 11.88
C LYS A 255 17.53 -11.07 12.07
N MET A 256 18.11 -11.20 13.26
CA MET A 256 18.37 -12.50 13.85
C MET A 256 17.03 -13.17 14.18
N ASN A 257 17.01 -14.49 14.25
CA ASN A 257 15.82 -15.29 14.45
C ASN A 257 15.02 -14.88 15.70
N ASP A 258 15.68 -14.43 16.77
CA ASP A 258 15.03 -13.90 17.97
C ASP A 258 14.15 -12.68 17.69
N ILE A 259 14.65 -11.71 16.91
CA ILE A 259 13.90 -10.49 16.57
C ILE A 259 12.76 -10.84 15.62
N PHE A 260 12.99 -11.72 14.63
CA PHE A 260 11.93 -12.15 13.70
C PHE A 260 10.76 -12.79 14.44
N TRP A 261 11.04 -13.81 15.26
CA TRP A 261 10.00 -14.54 15.98
C TRP A 261 9.32 -13.62 16.99
N PHE A 262 10.07 -12.81 17.75
CA PHE A 262 9.47 -11.86 18.68
C PHE A 262 8.50 -10.91 17.99
N THR A 263 8.90 -10.27 16.87
CA THR A 263 8.01 -9.40 16.10
C THR A 263 6.77 -10.17 15.63
N LEU A 264 6.92 -11.36 15.05
CA LEU A 264 5.77 -12.15 14.56
C LEU A 264 4.74 -12.42 15.67
N PHE A 265 5.20 -12.86 16.85
CA PHE A 265 4.31 -13.16 17.97
C PHE A 265 3.71 -11.88 18.59
N HIS A 266 4.44 -10.76 18.55
CA HIS A 266 3.93 -9.45 18.96
C HIS A 266 2.77 -9.02 18.05
N GLU A 267 2.95 -9.07 16.73
CA GLU A 267 1.89 -8.75 15.76
C GLU A 267 0.68 -9.69 15.88
N ALA A 268 0.92 -10.98 16.15
CA ALA A 268 -0.15 -11.94 16.44
C ALA A 268 -0.92 -11.57 17.72
N GLY A 269 -0.23 -11.02 18.72
CA GLY A 269 -0.83 -10.49 19.94
C GLY A 269 -1.84 -9.38 19.65
N HIS A 270 -1.51 -8.43 18.78
CA HIS A 270 -2.44 -7.37 18.36
C HIS A 270 -3.71 -7.95 17.72
N ILE A 271 -3.57 -8.89 16.78
CA ILE A 271 -4.73 -9.49 16.11
C ILE A 271 -5.63 -10.28 17.10
N LEU A 272 -5.05 -10.92 18.12
CA LEU A 272 -5.79 -11.70 19.10
C LEU A 272 -6.46 -10.84 20.18
N ASN A 273 -5.79 -9.79 20.65
CA ASN A 273 -6.18 -9.08 21.85
C ASN A 273 -6.83 -7.73 21.59
N ASP A 274 -6.62 -7.14 20.42
CA ASP A 274 -7.10 -5.79 20.13
C ASP A 274 -8.33 -5.74 19.23
N SER A 275 -8.90 -4.52 19.09
CA SER A 275 -10.12 -4.29 18.33
C SER A 275 -9.89 -4.32 16.81
N LYS A 276 -10.90 -4.78 16.06
CA LYS A 276 -10.84 -4.88 14.59
C LYS A 276 -10.74 -3.55 13.82
N LYS A 277 -10.90 -2.40 14.49
CA LYS A 277 -11.04 -1.08 13.83
C LYS A 277 -9.71 -0.34 13.66
N GLN A 278 -8.58 -0.93 14.04
CA GLN A 278 -7.32 -0.20 14.18
C GLN A 278 -6.17 -0.92 13.45
N THR A 279 -5.24 -0.10 12.97
CA THR A 279 -3.98 -0.49 12.35
C THR A 279 -2.87 -0.33 13.38
N TYR A 280 -2.02 -1.34 13.53
CA TYR A 280 -0.92 -1.38 14.50
C TYR A 280 0.41 -1.52 13.77
N VAL A 281 1.41 -0.77 14.20
CA VAL A 281 2.73 -0.72 13.56
C VAL A 281 3.80 -0.62 14.63
N ASP A 282 4.64 -1.65 14.73
CA ASP A 282 5.79 -1.63 15.62
C ASP A 282 6.89 -0.70 15.05
N VAL A 283 6.84 0.54 15.52
CA VAL A 283 7.92 1.50 15.44
C VAL A 283 8.31 1.73 16.90
N GLY A 284 9.43 1.19 17.37
CA GLY A 284 9.72 1.09 18.82
C GLY A 284 9.40 2.30 19.71
N TYR A 285 8.95 1.99 20.92
CA TYR A 285 8.57 2.87 22.05
C TYR A 285 7.29 3.67 21.87
N SER A 286 6.20 3.16 22.46
CA SER A 286 5.06 3.95 22.92
C SER A 286 4.63 3.46 24.31
N ASP A 287 4.19 4.37 25.19
CA ASP A 287 3.65 4.05 26.52
C ASP A 287 2.19 3.56 26.43
N ASP A 288 1.86 2.83 25.36
CA ASP A 288 0.52 2.34 25.09
C ASP A 288 0.30 1.00 25.81
N PRO A 289 -0.75 0.85 26.64
CA PRO A 289 -1.09 -0.43 27.29
C PRO A 289 -1.24 -1.60 26.30
N ARG A 290 -1.60 -1.33 25.05
CA ARG A 290 -1.75 -2.35 23.99
C ARG A 290 -0.39 -2.90 23.55
N GLU A 291 0.61 -2.03 23.39
CA GLU A 291 1.98 -2.44 23.10
C GLU A 291 2.55 -3.27 24.26
N GLU A 292 2.25 -2.91 25.51
CA GLU A 292 2.65 -3.72 26.66
C GLU A 292 1.98 -5.10 26.65
N SER A 293 0.70 -5.16 26.29
CA SER A 293 -0.06 -6.41 26.14
C SER A 293 0.52 -7.30 25.04
N ALA A 294 0.80 -6.75 23.85
CA ALA A 294 1.40 -7.47 22.73
C ALA A 294 2.82 -7.97 23.06
N ASN A 295 3.63 -7.14 23.71
CA ASN A 295 4.95 -7.53 24.20
C ASN A 295 4.89 -8.67 25.21
N ARG A 296 3.96 -8.60 26.18
CA ARG A 296 3.74 -9.66 27.17
C ARG A 296 3.30 -10.96 26.49
N PHE A 297 2.35 -10.86 25.57
CA PHE A 297 1.86 -12.01 24.79
C PHE A 297 3.01 -12.69 24.04
N ALA A 298 3.87 -11.94 23.35
CA ALA A 298 5.02 -12.50 22.63
C ALA A 298 6.02 -13.17 23.58
N ARG A 299 6.36 -12.52 24.69
CA ARG A 299 7.28 -13.05 25.72
C ARG A 299 6.79 -14.39 26.27
N GLU A 300 5.54 -14.42 26.74
CA GLU A 300 4.95 -15.58 27.42
C GLU A 300 4.62 -16.71 26.44
N THR A 301 4.30 -16.39 25.17
CA THR A 301 4.07 -17.42 24.15
C THR A 301 5.38 -18.10 23.77
N LEU A 302 6.46 -17.35 23.56
CA LEU A 302 7.75 -17.93 23.21
C LEU A 302 8.36 -18.70 24.39
N ILE A 303 8.43 -18.06 25.56
CA ILE A 303 9.03 -18.59 26.79
C ILE A 303 7.95 -18.56 27.88
N PRO A 304 7.30 -19.70 28.18
CA PRO A 304 6.26 -19.76 29.20
C PRO A 304 6.76 -19.28 30.57
N LYS A 305 5.86 -18.63 31.31
CA LYS A 305 6.16 -18.05 32.63
C LYS A 305 6.79 -19.04 33.63
N ALA A 306 6.48 -20.33 33.49
CA ALA A 306 7.06 -21.39 34.33
C ALA A 306 8.59 -21.40 34.32
N TYR A 307 9.23 -20.97 33.23
CA TYR A 307 10.69 -20.97 33.07
C TYR A 307 11.36 -19.66 33.52
N GLU A 308 10.61 -18.65 33.99
CA GLU A 308 11.18 -17.33 34.37
C GLU A 308 12.26 -17.44 35.45
N ALA A 309 12.06 -18.30 36.45
CA ALA A 309 13.01 -18.50 37.53
C ALA A 309 14.36 -19.05 37.03
N GLU A 310 14.35 -19.87 35.98
CA GLU A 310 15.53 -20.51 35.40
C GLU A 310 16.35 -19.57 34.51
N LEU A 311 15.73 -18.51 33.97
CA LEU A 311 16.40 -17.53 33.10
C LEU A 311 17.61 -16.89 33.80
N SER A 312 17.46 -16.53 35.09
CA SER A 312 18.51 -15.84 35.86
C SER A 312 19.81 -16.66 36.00
N ASN A 313 19.69 -17.99 35.95
CA ASN A 313 20.82 -18.93 36.06
C ASN A 313 21.37 -19.37 34.70
N THR A 314 20.69 -19.02 33.61
CA THR A 314 21.03 -19.47 32.26
C THR A 314 22.03 -18.50 31.62
N LYS A 315 23.32 -18.69 31.92
CA LYS A 315 24.40 -17.78 31.44
C LYS A 315 25.43 -18.42 30.50
N SER A 316 25.47 -19.75 30.44
CA SER A 316 26.43 -20.48 29.61
C SER A 316 25.80 -21.01 28.32
N ARG A 317 26.61 -21.27 27.29
CA ARG A 317 26.15 -21.87 26.03
C ARG A 317 25.40 -23.18 26.28
N VAL A 318 25.92 -24.04 27.16
CA VAL A 318 25.31 -25.34 27.49
C VAL A 318 23.96 -25.16 28.19
N ALA A 319 23.87 -24.23 29.15
CA ALA A 319 22.62 -23.95 29.85
C ALA A 319 21.55 -23.43 28.89
N VAL A 320 21.92 -22.51 27.98
CA VAL A 320 20.99 -21.99 26.95
C VAL A 320 20.49 -23.09 26.02
N LEU A 321 21.39 -23.95 25.52
CA LEU A 321 20.98 -25.05 24.64
C LEU A 321 20.04 -26.03 25.34
N ARG A 322 20.33 -26.41 26.58
CA ARG A 322 19.50 -27.31 27.37
C ARG A 322 18.11 -26.72 27.63
N LEU A 323 18.05 -25.47 28.11
CA LEU A 323 16.77 -24.82 28.43
C LEU A 323 15.95 -24.55 27.16
N ALA A 324 16.59 -24.19 26.04
CA ALA A 324 15.88 -24.01 24.78
C ALA A 324 15.26 -25.31 24.26
N ASP A 325 15.96 -26.44 24.40
CA ASP A 325 15.46 -27.78 24.05
C ASP A 325 14.26 -28.17 24.93
N GLU A 326 14.37 -27.99 26.25
CA GLU A 326 13.29 -28.24 27.21
C GLU A 326 12.04 -27.40 26.94
N ILE A 327 12.22 -26.12 26.60
CA ILE A 327 11.12 -25.21 26.24
C ILE A 327 10.54 -25.55 24.84
N GLY A 328 11.34 -26.15 23.96
CA GLY A 328 11.00 -26.44 22.57
C GLY A 328 11.06 -25.22 21.65
N ILE A 329 12.08 -24.37 21.80
CA ILE A 329 12.30 -23.18 20.95
C ILE A 329 13.72 -23.09 20.41
N ALA A 330 13.93 -22.28 19.37
CA ALA A 330 15.29 -21.99 18.89
C ALA A 330 16.15 -21.32 19.98
N PRO A 331 17.40 -21.78 20.21
CA PRO A 331 18.30 -21.20 21.21
C PRO A 331 18.52 -19.70 21.05
N GLY A 332 18.53 -19.21 19.80
CA GLY A 332 18.67 -17.78 19.50
C GLY A 332 17.59 -16.91 20.17
N ILE A 333 16.34 -17.40 20.22
CA ILE A 333 15.21 -16.69 20.86
C ILE A 333 15.47 -16.52 22.36
N LEU A 334 15.93 -17.58 23.02
CA LEU A 334 16.29 -17.54 24.44
C LEU A 334 17.47 -16.58 24.69
N VAL A 335 18.49 -16.58 23.83
CA VAL A 335 19.58 -15.59 23.92
C VAL A 335 19.04 -14.16 23.78
N GLY A 336 18.14 -13.91 22.82
CA GLY A 336 17.50 -12.60 22.64
C GLY A 336 16.79 -12.13 23.91
N ARG A 337 16.03 -13.02 24.55
CA ARG A 337 15.37 -12.75 25.84
C ARG A 337 16.35 -12.37 26.94
N LEU A 338 17.39 -13.19 27.13
CA LEU A 338 18.40 -12.98 28.18
C LEU A 338 19.21 -11.70 27.96
N GLN A 339 19.48 -11.32 26.71
CA GLN A 339 20.16 -10.06 26.38
C GLN A 339 19.26 -8.86 26.63
N TYR A 340 17.98 -8.93 26.24
CA TYR A 340 17.00 -7.87 26.51
C TYR A 340 16.85 -7.61 28.01
N GLU A 341 16.80 -8.66 28.83
CA GLU A 341 16.72 -8.54 30.30
C GLU A 341 18.06 -8.27 30.98
N ARG A 342 19.13 -8.03 30.20
CA ARG A 342 20.48 -7.73 30.69
C ARG A 342 21.10 -8.83 31.58
N ILE A 343 20.57 -10.05 31.51
CA ILE A 343 21.17 -11.24 32.13
C ILE A 343 22.46 -11.61 31.37
N LEU A 344 22.44 -11.43 30.06
CA LEU A 344 23.60 -11.51 29.17
C LEU A 344 23.90 -10.15 28.55
N LYS A 345 25.18 -9.87 28.27
CA LYS A 345 25.59 -8.74 27.43
C LYS A 345 25.19 -9.02 25.98
N PHE A 346 24.86 -7.98 25.21
CA PHE A 346 24.51 -8.08 23.79
C PHE A 346 25.60 -8.70 22.90
N SER A 347 26.85 -8.79 23.36
CA SER A 347 27.95 -9.46 22.67
C SER A 347 28.05 -10.97 22.97
N GLN A 348 27.37 -11.46 24.01
CA GLN A 348 27.48 -12.85 24.47
C GLN A 348 26.54 -13.78 23.72
N LEU A 349 27.03 -14.97 23.37
CA LEU A 349 26.27 -16.08 22.79
C LEU A 349 25.56 -15.77 21.45
N ASN A 350 25.94 -14.69 20.75
CA ASN A 350 25.44 -14.37 19.41
C ASN A 350 25.58 -15.49 18.37
N PRO A 351 26.59 -16.39 18.41
CA PRO A 351 26.64 -17.54 17.50
C PRO A 351 25.50 -18.55 17.64
N LEU A 352 24.65 -18.46 18.68
CA LEU A 352 23.43 -19.27 18.82
C LEU A 352 22.22 -18.65 18.10
N LYS A 353 22.34 -17.39 17.67
CA LYS A 353 21.32 -16.72 16.88
C LYS A 353 21.57 -16.99 15.40
N GLN A 354 20.50 -17.17 14.65
CA GLN A 354 20.57 -17.41 13.21
C GLN A 354 20.16 -16.15 12.47
N ARG A 355 20.86 -15.81 11.39
CA ARG A 355 20.49 -14.71 10.51
C ARG A 355 19.55 -15.24 9.43
N PHE A 356 18.42 -14.57 9.22
CA PHE A 356 17.54 -14.85 8.09
C PHE A 356 17.86 -13.92 6.93
N GLU A 357 17.83 -14.48 5.72
CA GLU A 357 18.12 -13.78 4.47
C GLU A 357 17.00 -14.04 3.46
N TRP A 358 16.78 -13.06 2.58
CA TRP A 358 15.85 -13.23 1.47
C TRP A 358 16.46 -14.21 0.46
N SER A 359 15.71 -15.23 0.07
CA SER A 359 16.08 -16.00 -1.12
C SER A 359 15.97 -15.08 -2.34
N ASN A 360 16.89 -15.21 -3.30
CA ASN A 360 16.88 -14.42 -4.52
C ASN A 360 15.63 -14.77 -5.36
N GLY A 361 14.51 -14.11 -5.08
CA GLY A 361 13.26 -14.25 -5.81
C GLY A 361 12.00 -14.08 -4.94
N GLY A 362 11.46 -12.86 -4.86
CA GLY A 362 10.05 -12.58 -4.52
C GLY A 362 9.77 -11.88 -3.19
#